data_AF-A0A2V8DB02-F1
#
_entry.id   AF-A0A2V8DB02-F1
#
_cell.length_a   1.000
_cell.length_b   1.000
_cell.length_c   1.000
_cell.angle_alpha   90.00
_cell.angle_beta   90.00
_cell.angle_gamma   90.00
#
_symmetry.space_group_name_H-M   'P 1'
#
loop_
_entity.id
_entity.type
_entity.pdbx_description
1 polymer ?
#
loop_
_entity_poly.entity_id
_entity_poly.type
_entity_poly.pdbx_seq_one_letter_code
_entity_poly.pdbx_strand_id
1 'polypeptide(L)' 'MTEWTNPVVGHREDQVGHQSGKDIVQLGTRADGTQTRWSFTEITPDSFQWRGEALQPDGTAWKLEGEFRATRRTR' A
#
# COMPACT_ATOMS: atom_id res chain seq x y z
N MET A 1 13.79 7.54 7.20
CA MET A 1 12.63 7.28 8.08
C MET A 1 11.72 8.48 7.92
N THR A 2 10.63 8.34 7.18
CA THR A 2 9.67 9.42 6.94
C THR A 2 8.33 8.95 7.45
N GLU A 3 7.97 9.42 8.65
CA GLU A 3 6.68 9.20 9.29
C GLU A 3 5.63 10.14 8.69
N TRP A 4 4.42 9.63 8.51
CA TRP A 4 3.23 10.42 8.19
C TRP A 4 2.11 10.05 9.16
N THR A 5 1.35 11.04 9.62
CA THR A 5 0.29 10.87 10.63
C THR A 5 -1.03 11.42 10.10
N ASN A 6 -2.08 10.60 10.13
CA ASN A 6 -3.44 11.00 9.78
C ASN A 6 -4.11 11.71 10.99
N PRO A 7 -4.50 12.99 10.87
CA PRO A 7 -4.96 13.80 12.02
C PRO A 7 -6.41 13.57 12.48
N VAL A 8 -7.21 12.73 11.80
CA VAL A 8 -8.65 12.60 12.12
C VAL A 8 -8.99 11.36 12.98
N VAL A 9 -8.15 10.32 12.99
CA VAL A 9 -8.51 9.02 13.60
C VAL A 9 -7.38 8.40 14.46
N GLY A 10 -6.23 9.06 14.61
CA GLY A 10 -5.08 8.44 15.32
C GLY A 10 -4.54 7.19 14.61
N HIS A 11 -4.75 7.08 13.29
CA HIS A 11 -4.27 5.96 12.49
C HIS A 11 -2.80 6.18 12.15
N ARG A 12 -1.90 5.48 12.86
CA ARG A 12 -0.46 5.43 12.61
C ARG A 12 -0.15 4.17 11.81
N GLU A 13 0.30 4.33 10.58
CA GLU A 13 0.83 3.23 9.77
C GLU A 13 2.30 3.50 9.49
N ASP A 14 3.20 2.66 10.02
CA ASP A 14 4.58 2.63 9.58
C ASP A 14 4.63 1.96 8.20
N GLN A 15 4.67 2.76 7.14
CA GLN A 15 4.76 2.27 5.77
C GLN A 15 6.20 2.30 5.29
N VAL A 16 6.88 1.15 5.31
CA VAL A 16 8.22 1.04 4.74
C VAL A 16 8.08 0.77 3.24
N GLY A 17 8.30 1.82 2.44
CA GLY A 17 8.35 1.72 0.99
C GLY A 17 9.65 1.05 0.55
N HIS A 18 9.55 -0.16 0.00
CA HIS A 18 10.65 -0.86 -0.65
C HIS A 18 10.47 -0.85 -2.16
N GLN A 19 11.51 -0.46 -2.88
CA GLN A 19 11.55 -0.68 -4.31
C GLN A 19 11.78 -2.17 -4.59
N SER A 20 10.84 -2.81 -5.28
CA SER A 20 10.92 -4.20 -5.72
C SER A 20 11.06 -4.19 -7.25
N GLY A 21 12.29 -3.99 -7.73
CA GLY A 21 12.55 -3.81 -9.16
C GLY A 21 11.91 -2.52 -9.70
N LYS A 22 10.88 -2.65 -10.53
CA LYS A 22 10.12 -1.51 -11.11
C LYS A 22 8.89 -1.13 -10.29
N ASP A 23 8.56 -1.93 -9.28
CA ASP A 23 7.38 -1.77 -8.45
C ASP A 23 7.77 -1.19 -7.09
N ILE A 24 6.80 -0.64 -6.37
CA ILE A 24 6.97 -0.13 -5.01
C ILE A 24 6.03 -0.89 -4.09
N VAL A 25 6.53 -1.42 -2.99
CA VAL A 25 5.72 -2.10 -1.98
C VAL A 25 5.83 -1.37 -0.66
N GLN A 26 4.70 -1.00 -0.09
CA GLN A 26 4.57 -0.47 1.26
C GLN A 26 3.94 -1.53 2.14
N LEU A 27 4.69 -1.99 3.14
CA LEU A 27 4.17 -2.88 4.18
C LEU A 27 3.75 -2.03 5.38
N GLY A 28 2.57 -2.31 5.92
CA GLY A 28 2.02 -1.69 7.12
C GLY A 28 1.46 -2.74 8.06
N THR A 29 1.09 -2.29 9.26
CA THR A 29 0.39 -3.13 10.23
C THR A 29 -0.76 -2.31 10.80
N ARG A 30 -1.97 -2.87 10.74
CA ARG A 30 -3.17 -2.25 11.32
C ARG A 30 -3.09 -2.24 12.83
N ALA A 31 -3.95 -1.44 13.47
CA ALA A 31 -4.08 -1.40 14.93
C ALA A 31 -4.45 -2.76 15.54
N ASP A 32 -5.09 -3.66 14.78
CA ASP A 32 -5.45 -5.02 15.19
C ASP A 32 -4.32 -6.05 14.98
N GLY A 33 -3.15 -5.62 14.49
CA GLY A 33 -2.01 -6.49 14.21
C GLY A 33 -2.03 -7.13 12.82
N THR A 34 -3.06 -6.89 12.01
CA THR A 34 -3.13 -7.40 10.64
C THR A 34 -2.09 -6.72 9.76
N GLN A 35 -1.22 -7.51 9.12
CA GLN A 35 -0.27 -6.98 8.15
C GLN A 35 -1.00 -6.54 6.88
N THR A 36 -0.68 -5.34 6.41
CA THR A 36 -1.20 -4.79 5.15
C THR A 36 -0.06 -4.60 4.17
N ARG A 37 -0.34 -4.81 2.89
CA ARG A 37 0.59 -4.64 1.79
C ARG A 37 -0.06 -3.80 0.71
N TRP A 38 0.54 -2.66 0.44
CA TRP A 38 0.19 -1.80 -0.67
C TRP A 38 1.26 -1.92 -1.75
N SER A 39 0.87 -2.38 -2.94
CA SER A 39 1.78 -2.57 -4.07
C SER A 39 1.42 -1.58 -5.18
N PHE A 40 2.39 -0.81 -5.63
CA PHE A 40 2.33 0.03 -6.81
C PHE A 40 3.07 -0.70 -7.93
N THR A 41 2.33 -1.13 -8.94
CA THR A 41 2.84 -1.93 -10.05
C THR A 41 2.53 -1.28 -11.38
N GLU A 42 3.18 -1.75 -12.45
CA GLU A 42 3.00 -1.20 -13.81
C GLU A 42 3.18 0.32 -13.86
N ILE A 43 4.18 0.82 -13.13
CA ILE A 43 4.42 2.25 -13.01
C ILE A 43 4.96 2.79 -14.34
N THR A 44 4.22 3.75 -14.89
CA THR A 44 4.55 4.54 -16.08
C THR A 44 4.51 6.03 -15.71
N PRO A 45 5.03 6.95 -16.55
CA PRO A 45 4.98 8.39 -16.26
C PRO A 45 3.56 8.94 -16.02
N ASP A 46 2.57 8.30 -16.64
CA ASP A 46 1.19 8.76 -16.69
C ASP A 46 0.20 7.84 -15.96
N SER A 47 0.61 6.67 -15.50
CA SER A 47 -0.28 5.74 -14.81
C SER A 47 0.44 4.73 -13.93
N PHE A 48 -0.27 4.19 -12.95
CA PHE A 48 0.16 3.05 -12.15
C PHE A 48 -1.05 2.24 -11.69
N GLN A 49 -0.84 0.96 -11.39
CA GLN A 49 -1.78 0.15 -10.63
C GLN A 49 -1.43 0.23 -9.15
N TRP A 50 -2.46 0.29 -8.30
CA TRP A 50 -2.33 0.35 -6.86
C TRP A 50 -3.23 -0.70 -6.22
N ARG A 51 -2.60 -1.67 -5.55
CA ARG A 51 -3.27 -2.81 -4.94
C ARG A 51 -3.07 -2.79 -3.44
N GLY A 52 -4.16 -2.87 -2.70
CA GLY A 52 -4.20 -3.03 -1.26
C GLY A 52 -4.58 -4.44 -0.89
N GLU A 53 -3.70 -5.11 -0.17
CA GLU A 53 -3.88 -6.48 0.28
C GLU A 53 -3.72 -6.56 1.81
N ALA A 54 -4.55 -7.36 2.46
CA ALA A 54 -4.41 -7.67 3.89
C ALA A 54 -4.03 -9.13 4.07
N LEU A 55 -3.10 -9.41 4.97
CA LEU A 55 -2.75 -10.77 5.32
C LEU A 55 -3.93 -11.42 6.03
N GLN A 56 -4.32 -12.59 5.58
CA GLN A 56 -5.39 -13.36 6.22
C GLN A 56 -4.94 -13.84 7.61
N PRO A 57 -5.89 -14.20 8.50
CA PRO A 57 -5.57 -14.74 9.82
C PRO A 57 -4.69 -15.99 9.79
N ASP A 58 -4.65 -16.71 8.66
CA ASP A 58 -3.78 -17.86 8.44
C ASP A 58 -2.29 -17.48 8.31
N GLY A 59 -1.96 -16.20 8.18
CA GLY A 59 -0.59 -15.69 8.07
C GLY A 59 0.12 -16.03 6.75
N THR A 60 -0.56 -16.66 5.79
CA THR A 60 0.05 -17.21 4.57
C THR A 60 -0.55 -16.65 3.28
N ALA A 61 -1.84 -16.28 3.30
CA ALA A 61 -2.53 -15.77 2.13
C ALA A 61 -2.80 -14.27 2.24
N TRP A 62 -2.54 -13.55 1.15
CA TRP A 62 -2.90 -12.13 1.03
C TRP A 62 -4.27 -12.01 0.36
N LYS A 63 -5.18 -11.29 0.99
CA LYS A 63 -6.50 -10.99 0.45
C LYS A 63 -6.48 -9.60 -0.19
N LEU A 64 -6.80 -9.53 -1.47
CA LEU A 64 -7.02 -8.26 -2.17
C LEU A 64 -8.27 -7.58 -1.58
N GLU A 65 -8.08 -6.39 -1.03
CA GLU A 65 -9.16 -5.57 -0.49
C GLU A 65 -9.49 -4.37 -1.38
N GLY A 66 -8.51 -3.90 -2.16
CA GLY A 66 -8.70 -2.81 -3.10
C GLY A 66 -7.73 -2.88 -4.26
N GLU A 67 -8.24 -2.58 -5.46
CA GLU A 67 -7.42 -2.38 -6.65
C GLU A 67 -7.87 -1.09 -7.34
N PHE A 68 -6.90 -0.25 -7.64
CA PHE A 68 -7.12 1.03 -8.27
C PHE A 68 -6.14 1.20 -9.43
N ARG A 69 -6.60 1.88 -10.48
CA ARG A 69 -5.75 2.34 -11.56
C ARG A 69 -5.73 3.86 -11.53
N ALA A 70 -4.57 4.42 -11.19
CA ALA A 70 -4.38 5.85 -11.17
C ALA A 70 -3.81 6.30 -12.52
N THR A 71 -4.36 7.39 -13.05
CA THR A 71 -3.85 8.06 -14.25
C THR A 71 -3.57 9.53 -13.92
N ARG A 72 -2.47 10.04 -14.43
CA ARG A 72 -2.10 11.46 -14.34
C ARG A 72 -3.12 12.24 -15.17
N ARG A 73 -3.85 13.15 -14.54
CA ARG A 73 -4.64 14.15 -15.27
C ARG A 73 -3.71 15.24 -15.76
N THR A 74 -3.63 15.40 -17.07
CA THR A 74 -3.10 16.61 -17.71
C THR A 74 -4.06 17.76 -17.44
N ARG A 75 -3.52 18.89 -16.96
CA ARG A 75 -4.27 20.14 -16.79
C ARG A 75 -4.50 20.82 -18.13
#